data_AF-A0A0F9C039-F1
#
_entry.id   AF-A0A0F9C039-F1
#
_cell.length_a   1.000
_cell.length_b   1.000
_cell.length_c   1.000
_cell.angle_alpha   90.00
_cell.angle_beta   90.00
_cell.angle_gamma   90.00
#
_symmetry.space_group_name_H-M   'P 1'
#
loop_
_entity.id
_entity.type
_entity.pdbx_description
1 polymer ?
#
loop_
_entity_poly.entity_id
_entity_poly.type
_entity_poly.pdbx_seq_one_letter_code
_entity_poly.pdbx_strand_id
1 'polypeptide(L)'
;MAELALAAKVYSGIRGGNEAKKRGDIDARELRKRASARRAAGHREAEEEQRNAELAYSRALAIAAASGGGVSDPGVVKIFADLQAEGDFRVLSRLYAGEDEAQGIEYRADVAQREGRARRKLSRYGALSEAVSFADRYA
;
A
#
# COMPACT_ATOMS: atom_id res chain seq x y z
N MET A 1 -0.06 -13.90 49.62
CA MET A 1 -1.13 -13.45 48.70
C MET A 1 -0.70 -12.28 47.81
N ALA A 2 0.02 -11.28 48.32
CA ALA A 2 0.43 -10.09 47.54
C ALA A 2 1.41 -10.38 46.37
N GLU A 3 2.39 -11.27 46.58
CA GLU A 3 3.38 -11.61 45.53
C GLU A 3 2.77 -12.40 44.34
N LEU A 4 1.82 -13.30 44.61
CA LEU A 4 1.10 -14.05 43.56
C LEU A 4 0.25 -13.12 42.68
N ALA A 5 -0.35 -12.07 43.27
CA ALA A 5 -1.11 -11.06 42.53
C ALA A 5 -0.20 -10.21 41.62
N LEU A 6 1.01 -9.88 42.09
CA LEU A 6 2.01 -9.18 41.28
C LEU A 6 2.49 -10.06 40.10
N ALA A 7 2.85 -11.30 40.37
CA ALA A 7 3.29 -12.24 39.33
C ALA A 7 2.22 -12.42 38.24
N ALA A 8 0.94 -12.52 38.62
CA ALA A 8 -0.18 -12.60 37.69
C ALA A 8 -0.34 -11.33 36.83
N LYS A 9 -0.16 -10.13 37.41
CA LYS A 9 -0.21 -8.85 36.66
C LYS A 9 0.97 -8.66 35.72
N VAL A 10 2.18 -9.01 36.16
CA VAL A 10 3.38 -8.97 35.30
C VAL A 10 3.20 -9.93 34.12
N TYR A 11 2.74 -11.15 34.39
CA TYR A 11 2.47 -12.15 33.37
C TYR A 11 1.38 -11.70 32.39
N SER A 12 0.27 -11.15 32.88
CA SER A 12 -0.82 -10.65 32.03
C SER A 12 -0.41 -9.44 31.20
N GLY A 13 0.39 -8.53 31.74
CA GLY A 13 0.96 -7.38 31.01
C GLY A 13 1.89 -7.81 29.88
N ILE A 14 2.77 -8.78 30.13
CA ILE A 14 3.65 -9.34 29.09
C ILE A 14 2.84 -10.05 27.99
N ARG A 15 1.84 -10.84 28.37
CA ARG A 15 0.96 -11.54 27.44
C ARG A 15 0.14 -10.58 26.59
N GLY A 16 -0.50 -9.57 27.20
CA GLY A 16 -1.27 -8.54 26.51
C GLY A 16 -0.41 -7.74 25.52
N GLY A 17 0.84 -7.44 25.89
CA GLY A 17 1.79 -6.81 24.98
C GLY A 17 2.14 -7.68 23.76
N ASN A 18 2.34 -8.98 23.96
CA ASN A 18 2.61 -9.92 22.85
C ASN A 18 1.41 -10.07 21.92
N GLU A 19 0.20 -10.08 22.47
CA GLU A 19 -1.04 -10.09 21.68
C GLU A 19 -1.21 -8.80 20.88
N ALA A 20 -0.90 -7.63 21.46
CA ALA A 20 -0.92 -6.35 20.76
C ALA A 20 0.06 -6.31 19.59
N LYS A 21 1.28 -6.85 19.76
CA LYS A 21 2.24 -7.02 18.65
C LYS A 21 1.67 -7.94 17.57
N LYS A 22 1.13 -9.09 17.96
CA LYS A 22 0.58 -10.07 17.01
C LYS A 22 -0.57 -9.50 16.19
N ARG A 23 -1.47 -8.72 16.81
CA ARG A 23 -2.55 -8.00 16.11
C ARG A 23 -1.98 -7.01 15.09
N GLY A 24 -1.06 -6.13 15.50
CA GLY A 24 -0.42 -5.20 14.57
C GLY A 24 0.34 -5.88 13.41
N ASP A 25 0.96 -7.04 13.66
CA ASP A 25 1.60 -7.84 12.60
C ASP A 25 0.58 -8.47 11.63
N ILE A 26 -0.62 -8.84 12.10
CA ILE A 26 -1.71 -9.37 11.26
C ILE A 26 -2.29 -8.23 10.40
N ASP A 27 -2.61 -7.10 11.01
CA ASP A 27 -3.17 -5.94 10.33
C ASP A 27 -2.19 -5.43 9.25
N ALA A 28 -0.90 -5.36 9.58
CA ALA A 28 0.14 -5.00 8.62
C ALA A 28 0.23 -5.99 7.45
N ARG A 29 0.10 -7.30 7.69
CA ARG A 29 0.09 -8.31 6.61
C ARG A 29 -1.12 -8.15 5.71
N GLU A 30 -2.29 -7.89 6.28
CA GLU A 30 -3.50 -7.67 5.49
C GLU A 30 -3.37 -6.41 4.62
N LEU A 31 -2.89 -5.30 5.20
CA LEU A 31 -2.64 -4.07 4.47
C LEU A 31 -1.63 -4.28 3.33
N ARG A 32 -0.52 -4.99 3.57
CA ARG A 32 0.43 -5.31 2.49
C ARG A 32 -0.20 -6.14 1.36
N LYS A 33 -1.07 -7.10 1.69
CA LYS A 33 -1.83 -7.84 0.66
C LYS A 33 -2.74 -6.90 -0.15
N ARG A 34 -3.41 -5.96 0.52
CA ARG A 34 -4.24 -4.94 -0.15
C ARG A 34 -3.39 -4.02 -1.04
N ALA A 35 -2.20 -3.63 -0.61
CA ALA A 35 -1.26 -2.86 -1.41
C ALA A 35 -0.84 -3.62 -2.69
N SER A 36 -0.46 -4.89 -2.56
CA SER A 36 -0.15 -5.74 -3.71
C SER A 36 -1.34 -5.88 -4.67
N ALA A 37 -2.56 -6.05 -4.14
CA ALA A 37 -3.77 -6.09 -4.95
C ALA A 37 -4.03 -4.76 -5.68
N ARG A 38 -3.75 -3.62 -5.03
CA ARG A 38 -3.89 -2.30 -5.65
C ARG A 38 -2.88 -2.07 -6.78
N ARG A 39 -1.61 -2.46 -6.60
CA ARG A 39 -0.62 -2.45 -7.69
C ARG A 39 -1.09 -3.27 -8.88
N ALA A 40 -1.55 -4.50 -8.63
CA ALA A 40 -2.07 -5.37 -9.67
C ALA A 40 -3.30 -4.76 -10.38
N ALA A 41 -4.18 -4.07 -9.65
CA ALA A 41 -5.26 -3.31 -10.26
C ALA A 41 -4.75 -2.17 -11.15
N GLY A 42 -3.75 -1.39 -10.69
CA GLY A 42 -3.13 -0.32 -11.48
C GLY A 42 -2.47 -0.82 -12.77
N HIS A 43 -1.83 -1.99 -12.73
CA HIS A 43 -1.30 -2.64 -13.94
C HIS A 43 -2.41 -3.03 -14.93
N ARG A 44 -3.54 -3.57 -14.46
CA ARG A 44 -4.68 -3.90 -15.32
C ARG A 44 -5.32 -2.66 -15.94
N GLU A 45 -5.52 -1.62 -15.13
CA GLU A 45 -6.02 -0.32 -15.61
C GLU A 45 -5.09 0.28 -16.67
N ALA A 46 -3.77 0.17 -16.49
CA ALA A 46 -2.80 0.63 -17.46
C ALA A 46 -2.84 -0.18 -18.78
N GLU A 47 -3.02 -1.49 -18.70
CA GLU A 47 -3.19 -2.37 -19.87
C GLU A 47 -4.47 -2.04 -20.65
N GLU A 48 -5.55 -1.65 -19.96
CA GLU A 48 -6.77 -1.17 -20.60
C GLU A 48 -6.56 0.16 -21.33
N GLU A 49 -5.84 1.11 -20.73
CA GLU A 49 -5.48 2.36 -21.41
C GLU A 49 -4.58 2.10 -22.63
N GLN A 50 -3.67 1.14 -22.54
CA GLN A 50 -2.84 0.73 -23.68
C GLN A 50 -3.71 0.19 -24.82
N ARG A 51 -4.64 -0.71 -24.53
CA ARG A 51 -5.60 -1.21 -25.53
C ARG A 51 -6.43 -0.07 -26.14
N ASN A 52 -6.86 0.89 -25.34
CA ASN A 52 -7.60 2.06 -25.84
C ASN A 52 -6.75 2.92 -26.77
N ALA A 53 -5.46 3.12 -26.47
CA ALA A 53 -4.53 3.86 -27.32
C ALA A 53 -4.31 3.14 -28.67
N GLU A 54 -4.12 1.82 -28.65
CA GLU A 54 -3.99 1.00 -29.86
C GLU A 54 -5.25 1.06 -30.75
N LEU A 55 -6.43 1.01 -30.13
CA LEU A 55 -7.70 1.16 -30.85
C LEU A 55 -7.88 2.57 -31.43
N ALA A 56 -7.48 3.61 -30.69
CA ALA A 56 -7.51 4.98 -31.18
C ALA A 56 -6.57 5.19 -32.37
N TYR A 57 -5.35 4.65 -32.29
CA TYR A 57 -4.38 4.67 -33.38
C TYR A 57 -4.90 3.93 -34.62
N SER A 58 -5.44 2.73 -34.43
CA SER A 58 -6.03 1.93 -35.52
C SER A 58 -7.18 2.66 -36.22
N ARG A 59 -8.05 3.31 -35.46
CA ARG A 59 -9.13 4.15 -36.00
C ARG A 59 -8.60 5.36 -36.76
N ALA A 60 -7.60 6.05 -36.22
CA ALA A 60 -6.96 7.17 -36.91
C ALA A 60 -6.31 6.74 -38.23
N LEU A 61 -5.70 5.55 -38.27
CA LEU A 61 -5.14 4.96 -39.49
C LEU A 61 -6.20 4.66 -40.54
N ALA A 62 -7.33 4.07 -40.14
CA ALA A 62 -8.43 3.80 -41.04
C ALA A 62 -9.03 5.09 -41.62
N ILE A 63 -9.17 6.15 -40.82
CA ILE A 63 -9.67 7.45 -41.26
C ILE A 63 -8.67 8.12 -42.20
N ALA A 64 -7.38 8.11 -41.88
CA ALA A 64 -6.34 8.66 -42.74
C ALA A 64 -6.36 7.98 -44.11
N ALA A 65 -6.40 6.65 -44.14
CA ALA A 65 -6.51 5.87 -45.38
C ALA A 65 -7.79 6.18 -46.17
N ALA A 66 -8.94 6.34 -45.50
CA ALA A 66 -10.21 6.67 -46.15
C ALA A 66 -10.25 8.11 -46.69
N SER A 67 -9.55 9.05 -46.05
CA SER A 67 -9.51 10.47 -46.43
C SER A 67 -8.69 10.75 -47.69
N GLY A 68 -7.94 9.76 -48.20
CA GLY A 68 -7.00 9.94 -49.30
C GLY A 68 -5.73 10.71 -48.91
N GLY A 69 -5.62 11.18 -47.66
CA GLY A 69 -4.40 11.71 -47.08
C GLY A 69 -3.40 10.58 -46.88
N GLY A 70 -2.22 10.68 -47.49
CA GLY A 70 -1.15 9.70 -47.28
C GLY A 70 -0.75 9.65 -45.80
N VAL A 71 -0.38 8.46 -45.31
CA VAL A 71 0.12 8.26 -43.93
C VAL A 71 1.37 9.12 -43.65
N SER A 72 2.04 9.58 -44.70
CA SER A 72 3.20 10.48 -44.69
C SER A 72 2.84 11.97 -44.75
N ASP A 73 1.56 12.35 -44.78
CA ASP A 73 1.15 13.76 -44.68
C ASP A 73 1.55 14.30 -43.29
N PRO A 74 2.23 15.46 -43.20
CA PRO A 74 2.67 16.03 -41.92
C PRO A 74 1.54 16.19 -40.89
N GLY A 75 0.31 16.50 -41.32
CA GLY A 75 -0.84 16.61 -40.43
C GLY A 75 -1.27 15.27 -39.84
N VAL A 76 -1.26 14.21 -40.66
CA VAL A 76 -1.58 12.84 -40.25
C VAL A 76 -0.50 12.28 -39.32
N VAL A 77 0.78 12.48 -39.65
CA VAL A 77 1.91 12.09 -38.80
C VAL A 77 1.83 12.76 -37.43
N LYS A 78 1.50 14.05 -37.38
CA LYS A 78 1.31 14.77 -36.12
C LYS A 78 0.20 14.15 -35.28
N ILE A 79 -0.95 13.85 -35.87
CA ILE A 79 -2.08 13.21 -35.15
C ILE A 79 -1.65 11.87 -34.55
N PHE A 80 -0.90 11.04 -35.29
CA PHE A 80 -0.40 9.78 -34.76
C PHE A 80 0.60 9.97 -33.61
N ALA A 81 1.51 10.92 -33.73
CA ALA A 81 2.47 11.24 -32.67
C ALA A 81 1.74 11.73 -31.40
N ASP A 82 0.75 12.59 -31.55
CA ASP A 82 -0.07 13.10 -30.44
C ASP A 82 -0.87 11.97 -29.77
N LEU A 83 -1.47 11.07 -30.56
CA LEU A 83 -2.20 9.91 -30.03
C LEU A 83 -1.29 8.94 -29.26
N GLN A 84 -0.08 8.70 -29.78
CA GLN A 84 0.87 7.83 -29.10
C GLN A 84 1.35 8.47 -27.78
N ALA A 85 1.70 9.76 -27.81
CA ALA A 85 2.11 10.48 -26.61
C ALA A 85 1.00 10.52 -25.55
N GLU A 86 -0.25 10.73 -25.96
CA GLU A 86 -1.40 10.71 -25.06
C GLU A 86 -1.67 9.31 -24.50
N GLY A 87 -1.54 8.27 -25.33
CA GLY A 87 -1.63 6.88 -24.90
C GLY A 87 -0.59 6.54 -23.83
N ASP A 88 0.69 6.81 -24.12
CA ASP A 88 1.80 6.56 -23.20
C ASP A 88 1.61 7.32 -21.87
N PHE A 89 1.17 8.59 -21.95
CA PHE A 89 0.87 9.38 -20.77
C PHE A 89 -0.24 8.76 -19.92
N ARG A 90 -1.33 8.28 -20.53
CA ARG A 90 -2.43 7.63 -19.80
C ARG A 90 -1.98 6.34 -19.13
N VAL A 91 -1.23 5.49 -19.83
CA VAL A 91 -0.68 4.24 -19.27
C VAL A 91 0.20 4.54 -18.05
N LEU A 92 1.16 5.46 -18.19
CA LEU A 92 2.07 5.83 -17.11
C LEU A 92 1.32 6.46 -15.93
N SER A 93 0.31 7.28 -16.21
CA SER A 93 -0.52 7.91 -15.18
C SER A 93 -1.28 6.87 -14.35
N ARG A 94 -1.82 5.81 -14.98
CA ARG A 94 -2.50 4.72 -14.26
C ARG A 94 -1.55 3.89 -13.41
N LEU A 95 -0.37 3.56 -13.96
CA LEU A 95 0.66 2.84 -13.20
C LEU A 95 1.09 3.64 -11.97
N TYR A 96 1.38 4.93 -12.16
CA TYR A 96 1.79 5.81 -11.08
C TYR A 96 0.70 5.94 -10.00
N ALA A 97 -0.55 6.17 -10.39
CA ALA A 97 -1.67 6.24 -9.45
C ALA A 97 -1.83 4.95 -8.64
N GLY A 98 -1.72 3.79 -9.29
CA GLY A 98 -1.77 2.50 -8.61
C GLY A 98 -0.63 2.27 -7.63
N GLU A 99 0.58 2.71 -7.97
CA GLU A 99 1.75 2.59 -7.09
C GLU A 99 1.67 3.57 -5.90
N ASP A 100 1.29 4.82 -6.13
CA ASP A 100 1.13 5.84 -5.08
C ASP A 100 0.10 5.39 -4.02
N GLU A 101 -1.05 4.90 -4.46
CA GLU A 101 -2.06 4.34 -3.55
C GLU A 101 -1.54 3.10 -2.79
N ALA A 102 -0.78 2.23 -3.46
CA ALA A 102 -0.17 1.07 -2.83
C ALA A 102 0.85 1.46 -1.76
N GLN A 103 1.70 2.46 -2.03
CA GLN A 103 2.65 3.01 -1.08
C GLN A 103 1.94 3.62 0.13
N GLY A 104 0.84 4.33 -0.08
CA GLY A 104 0.00 4.83 1.01
C GLY A 104 -0.57 3.71 1.89
N ILE A 105 -0.95 2.58 1.30
CA ILE A 105 -1.38 1.39 2.06
C ILE A 105 -0.22 0.75 2.82
N GLU A 106 0.96 0.64 2.22
CA GLU A 106 2.17 0.09 2.87
C GLU A 106 2.62 0.94 4.05
N TYR A 107 2.55 2.27 3.91
CA TYR A 107 2.82 3.17 5.02
C TYR A 107 1.88 2.90 6.21
N ARG A 108 0.58 2.71 5.95
CA ARG A 108 -0.38 2.32 7.00
C ARG A 108 -0.04 0.95 7.62
N ALA A 109 0.46 0.00 6.83
CA ALA A 109 0.92 -1.29 7.34
C ALA A 109 2.09 -1.14 8.31
N ASP A 110 3.05 -0.28 7.97
CA ASP A 110 4.22 -0.01 8.81
C ASP A 110 3.85 0.72 10.09
N VAL A 111 2.90 1.67 10.02
CA VAL A 111 2.33 2.32 11.21
C VAL A 111 1.67 1.29 12.12
N ALA A 112 0.77 0.44 11.61
CA ALA A 112 0.11 -0.61 12.40
C ALA A 112 1.12 -1.54 13.08
N GLN A 113 2.19 -1.90 12.35
CA GLN A 113 3.24 -2.75 12.91
C GLN A 113 4.03 -2.03 14.01
N ARG A 114 4.36 -0.75 13.82
CA ARG A 114 5.06 0.07 14.83
C ARG A 114 4.21 0.26 16.08
N GLU A 115 2.91 0.51 15.92
CA GLU A 115 1.97 0.61 17.04
C GLU A 115 1.89 -0.68 17.85
N GLY A 116 1.79 -1.84 17.19
CA GLY A 116 1.82 -3.13 17.89
C GLY A 116 3.11 -3.36 18.68
N ARG A 117 4.26 -2.99 18.10
CA ARG A 117 5.56 -3.07 18.80
C ARG A 117 5.66 -2.07 19.96
N ALA A 118 5.14 -0.86 19.80
CA ALA A 118 5.12 0.17 20.83
C ALA A 118 4.24 -0.26 22.01
N ARG A 119 3.03 -0.76 21.75
CA ARG A 119 2.13 -1.31 22.77
C ARG A 119 2.79 -2.46 23.53
N ARG A 120 3.48 -3.38 22.85
CA ARG A 120 4.25 -4.44 23.52
C ARG A 120 5.32 -3.88 24.46
N LYS A 121 6.08 -2.88 24.01
CA LYS A 121 7.10 -2.24 24.85
C LYS A 121 6.46 -1.58 26.08
N LEU A 122 5.40 -0.79 25.88
CA LEU A 122 4.66 -0.15 26.96
C LEU A 122 4.11 -1.16 27.97
N SER A 123 3.50 -2.26 27.53
CA SER A 123 2.99 -3.28 28.44
C SER A 123 4.11 -3.97 29.23
N ARG A 124 5.29 -4.17 28.62
CA ARG A 124 6.47 -4.71 29.34
C ARG A 124 7.02 -3.70 30.35
N TYR A 125 7.10 -2.43 29.98
CA TYR A 125 7.55 -1.38 30.91
C TYR A 125 6.57 -1.17 32.06
N GLY A 126 5.27 -1.16 31.79
CA GLY A 126 4.24 -1.06 32.83
C GLY A 126 4.29 -2.26 33.79
N ALA A 127 4.42 -3.48 33.26
CA ALA A 127 4.59 -4.68 34.08
C ALA A 127 5.86 -4.61 34.95
N LEU A 128 6.99 -4.15 34.40
CA LEU A 128 8.24 -4.00 35.13
C LEU A 128 8.19 -2.87 36.16
N SER A 129 7.59 -1.71 35.84
CA SER A 129 7.45 -0.60 36.78
C SER A 129 6.55 -0.96 37.94
N GLU A 130 5.48 -1.72 37.70
CA GLU A 130 4.65 -2.28 38.76
C GLU A 130 5.46 -3.20 39.67
N ALA A 131 6.30 -4.08 39.10
CA ALA A 131 7.18 -4.97 39.87
C ALA A 131 8.19 -4.22 40.74
N VAL A 132 8.85 -3.19 40.20
CA VAL A 132 9.79 -2.36 40.97
C VAL A 132 9.07 -1.58 42.08
N SER A 133 7.90 -0.99 41.78
CA SER A 133 7.11 -0.24 42.77
C SER A 133 6.55 -1.11 43.90
N PHE A 134 6.41 -2.42 43.66
CA PHE A 134 6.06 -3.40 44.68
C PHE A 134 7.29 -3.73 45.52
N ALA A 135 8.44 -3.99 44.90
CA ALA A 135 9.68 -4.24 45.62
C ALA A 135 10.06 -3.06 46.55
N ASP A 136 9.90 -1.82 46.10
CA ASP A 136 10.19 -0.61 46.89
C ASP A 136 9.19 -0.40 48.05
N ARG A 137 7.96 -0.91 47.94
CA ARG A 137 6.94 -0.81 49.00
C ARG A 137 7.01 -1.91 50.06
N TYR A 138 7.67 -3.02 49.74
CA TYR A 138 7.71 -4.23 50.57
C TYR A 138 9.15 -4.69 50.91
N ALA A 139 10.17 -3.94 50.51
CA ALA A 139 11.55 -4.02 51.02
C ALA A 139 11.70 -3.19 52.30
#